data_AF-A0A969EUJ3-F1
#
_entry.id   AF-A0A969EUJ3-F1
#
_cell.length_a   1.000
_cell.length_b   1.000
_cell.length_c   1.000
_cell.angle_alpha   90.00
_cell.angle_beta   90.00
_cell.angle_gamma   90.00
#
_symmetry.space_group_name_H-M   'P 1'
#
loop_
_entity.id
_entity.type
_entity.pdbx_description
1 polymer ?
#
loop_
_entity_poly.entity_id
_entity_poly.type
_entity_poly.pdbx_seq_one_letter_code
_entity_poly.pdbx_strand_id
1 'polypeptide(L)'
;MGVGGISIWQLLIVLVIVLVLFGGKRLRTLGSDLGTSIKGFRDAMKKGKDEGEDADAQFDQASQNRLIDDDSSRDDGLPKQNSVVKEKDRV
;
A
#
# COMPACT_ATOMS: atom_id res chain seq x y z
N MET A 1 -33.39 12.36 27.17
CA MET A 1 -32.51 13.23 26.35
C MET A 1 -31.43 12.35 25.72
N GLY A 2 -31.77 11.70 24.62
CA GLY A 2 -30.86 10.76 23.95
C GLY A 2 -29.83 11.50 23.10
N VAL A 3 -28.73 10.83 22.78
CA VAL A 3 -27.64 11.25 21.89
C VAL A 3 -28.07 11.56 20.43
N GLY A 4 -29.37 11.63 20.14
CA GLY A 4 -29.93 11.86 18.81
C GLY A 4 -29.99 13.33 18.35
N GLY A 5 -29.41 14.26 19.11
CA GLY A 5 -29.31 15.69 18.74
C GLY A 5 -27.99 16.09 18.08
N ILE A 6 -27.02 15.18 18.02
CA ILE A 6 -25.74 15.42 17.35
C ILE A 6 -25.95 15.12 15.86
N SER A 7 -26.36 16.14 15.09
CA SER A 7 -26.48 15.99 13.64
C SER A 7 -25.07 15.84 13.04
N ILE A 8 -25.01 15.10 11.93
CA ILE A 8 -23.75 14.85 11.21
C ILE A 8 -23.04 16.17 10.83
N TRP A 9 -23.83 17.24 10.64
CA TRP A 9 -23.37 18.59 10.33
C TRP A 9 -22.55 19.23 11.45
N GLN A 10 -22.91 19.03 12.72
CA GLN A 10 -22.11 19.54 13.84
C GLN A 10 -20.79 18.77 13.96
N LEU A 11 -20.80 17.46 13.73
CA LEU A 11 -19.58 16.66 13.75
C LEU A 11 -18.57 17.10 12.68
N LEU A 12 -19.03 17.46 11.47
CA LEU A 12 -18.16 18.01 10.43
C LEU A 12 -17.53 19.35 10.86
N ILE A 13 -18.31 20.25 11.47
CA ILE A 13 -17.77 21.53 11.98
C ILE A 13 -16.68 21.29 13.04
N VAL A 14 -16.92 20.36 13.97
CA VAL A 14 -15.95 20.02 15.02
C VAL A 14 -14.71 19.37 14.43
N LEU A 15 -14.88 18.48 13.46
CA LEU A 15 -13.77 17.80 12.77
C LEU A 15 -12.82 18.80 12.11
N VAL A 16 -13.37 19.82 11.44
CA VAL A 16 -12.57 20.88 10.82
C VAL A 16 -11.74 21.65 11.86
N ILE A 17 -12.34 22.01 12.99
CA ILE A 17 -11.64 22.72 14.06
C ILE A 17 -10.50 21.86 14.62
N VAL A 18 -10.75 20.58 14.89
CA VAL A 18 -9.72 19.65 15.39
C VAL A 18 -8.59 19.50 14.38
N LEU A 19 -8.90 19.40 13.08
CA LEU A 19 -7.89 19.30 12.02
C LEU A 19 -7.00 20.55 11.93
N VAL A 20 -7.57 21.73 12.17
CA VAL A 20 -6.82 23.00 12.20
C VAL A 20 -5.95 23.10 13.46
N LEU A 21 -6.46 22.70 14.63
CA LEU A 21 -5.73 22.78 15.90
C LEU A 21 -4.59 21.75 15.99
N PHE A 22 -4.87 20.50 15.60
CA PHE A 22 -3.88 19.41 15.66
C PHE A 22 -3.00 19.37 14.41
N GLY A 23 -3.48 19.93 13.29
CA GLY A 23 -2.86 19.77 11.98
C GLY A 23 -3.07 18.37 11.40
N GLY A 24 -3.24 18.26 10.08
CA GLY A 24 -3.44 16.96 9.40
C GLY A 24 -2.30 15.96 9.57
N LYS A 25 -1.08 16.42 9.87
CA LYS A 25 0.10 15.54 10.06
C LYS A 25 0.00 14.68 11.34
N ARG A 26 -0.53 15.24 12.44
CA ARG A 26 -0.70 14.50 13.71
C ARG A 26 -1.88 13.53 13.65
N LEU A 27 -2.97 13.95 13.01
CA LEU A 27 -4.14 13.08 12.79
C LEU A 27 -3.84 11.93 11.81
N ARG A 28 -2.98 12.14 10.80
CA ARG A 28 -2.60 11.07 9.87
C ARG A 28 -1.71 10.01 10.53
N THR A 29 -0.75 10.43 11.34
CA THR A 29 0.17 9.51 12.02
C THR A 29 -0.58 8.69 13.07
N LEU A 30 -1.30 9.35 13.99
CA LEU A 30 -2.10 8.68 15.01
C LEU A 30 -3.31 7.92 14.42
N GLY A 31 -3.94 8.49 13.39
CA GLY A 31 -5.07 7.87 12.71
C GLY A 31 -4.69 6.68 11.84
N SER A 32 -3.45 6.59 11.34
CA SER A 32 -2.95 5.40 10.66
C SER A 32 -2.83 4.23 11.63
N ASP A 33 -2.21 4.44 12.80
CA ASP A 33 -1.99 3.38 13.79
C ASP A 33 -3.31 2.89 14.42
N LEU A 34 -4.20 3.83 14.78
CA LEU A 34 -5.54 3.53 15.28
C LEU A 34 -6.45 2.97 14.17
N GLY A 35 -6.27 3.45 12.94
CA GLY A 35 -7.01 3.01 11.76
C GLY A 35 -6.72 1.56 11.38
N THR A 36 -5.46 1.13 11.43
CA THR A 36 -5.08 -0.27 11.21
C THR A 36 -5.68 -1.18 12.27
N SER A 37 -5.65 -0.75 13.54
CA SER A 37 -6.20 -1.50 14.67
C SER A 37 -7.72 -1.65 14.58
N ILE A 38 -8.44 -0.58 14.20
CA ILE A 38 -9.90 -0.63 14.05
C ILE A 38 -10.33 -1.36 12.77
N LYS A 39 -9.50 -1.35 11.71
CA LYS A 39 -9.77 -2.05 10.44
C LYS A 39 -9.84 -3.56 10.67
N GLY A 40 -8.86 -4.14 11.37
CA GLY A 40 -8.88 -5.56 11.73
C GLY A 40 -10.09 -5.97 12.57
N PHE A 41 -10.54 -5.10 13.49
CA PHE A 41 -11.77 -5.34 14.26
C PHE A 41 -13.03 -5.30 13.39
N ARG A 42 -13.15 -4.33 12.47
CA ARG A 42 -14.26 -4.26 11.51
C ARG A 42 -14.27 -5.48 10.59
N ASP A 43 -13.12 -5.90 10.11
CA ASP A 43 -12.98 -7.03 9.19
C ASP A 43 -13.31 -8.36 9.90
N ALA A 44 -12.87 -8.53 11.16
CA ALA A 44 -13.26 -9.68 12.00
C ALA A 44 -14.77 -9.70 12.31
N MET A 45 -15.37 -8.53 12.60
CA MET A 45 -16.81 -8.42 12.85
C MET A 45 -17.64 -8.72 11.60
N LYS A 46 -17.13 -8.37 10.40
CA LYS A 46 -17.75 -8.72 9.12
C LYS A 46 -17.62 -10.21 8.82
N LYS A 47 -16.43 -10.78 8.99
CA LYS A 47 -16.15 -12.22 8.78
C LYS A 47 -16.88 -13.13 9.78
N GLY A 48 -17.11 -12.65 11.01
CA GLY A 48 -17.93 -13.37 11.99
C GLY A 48 -19.45 -13.35 11.68
N LYS A 49 -19.88 -12.58 10.69
CA LYS A 49 -21.29 -12.51 10.24
C LYS A 49 -21.53 -13.23 8.91
N ASP A 50 -20.50 -13.38 8.08
CA ASP A 50 -20.47 -14.20 6.86
C ASP A 50 -19.30 -15.19 6.98
N GLU A 51 -19.56 -16.40 7.49
CA GLU A 51 -18.56 -17.47 7.49
C GLU A 51 -18.33 -17.97 6.06
N GLY A 52 -17.18 -17.59 5.49
CA GLY A 52 -16.62 -18.25 4.32
C GLY A 52 -15.85 -17.31 3.40
N GLU A 53 -14.57 -17.60 3.24
CA GLU A 53 -13.72 -17.17 2.12
C GLU A 53 -13.00 -15.80 2.29
N ASP A 54 -11.67 -15.95 2.36
CA ASP A 54 -10.62 -15.01 1.95
C ASP A 54 -10.46 -13.69 2.70
N ALA A 55 -9.52 -13.66 3.64
CA ALA A 55 -8.96 -12.42 4.19
C ALA A 55 -7.44 -12.42 4.03
N ASP A 56 -6.98 -12.49 2.78
CA ASP A 56 -5.62 -12.15 2.39
C ASP A 56 -5.70 -10.94 1.45
N ALA A 57 -5.54 -9.72 2.01
CA ALA A 57 -5.14 -8.53 1.26
C ALA A 57 -4.82 -7.33 2.17
N GLN A 58 -3.53 -7.02 2.20
CA GLN A 58 -2.95 -5.67 2.11
C GLN A 58 -2.95 -4.80 3.36
N PHE A 59 -1.77 -4.78 3.98
CA PHE A 59 -1.19 -3.57 4.57
C PHE A 59 0.27 -3.39 4.13
N ASP A 60 0.52 -3.43 2.81
CA ASP A 60 1.82 -3.12 2.21
C ASP A 60 1.75 -1.75 1.53
N GLN A 61 1.76 -0.68 2.32
CA GLN A 61 1.88 0.68 1.79
C GLN A 61 2.51 1.64 2.80
N ALA A 62 3.70 1.28 3.29
CA ALA A 62 4.58 2.26 3.95
C ALA A 62 6.06 2.15 3.57
N SER A 63 6.45 1.18 2.72
CA SER A 63 7.88 0.92 2.44
C SER A 63 8.29 0.94 0.96
N GLN A 64 7.37 1.03 -0.01
CA GLN A 64 7.72 1.27 -1.42
C GLN A 64 7.91 2.77 -1.71
N ASN A 65 9.00 3.34 -1.19
CA ASN A 65 9.51 4.65 -1.62
C ASN A 65 11.02 4.59 -1.93
N ARG A 66 11.51 3.46 -2.49
CA ARG A 66 12.91 3.32 -2.94
C ARG A 66 13.08 2.48 -4.21
N LEU A 67 12.19 2.62 -5.19
CA LEU A 67 12.39 1.98 -6.50
C LEU A 67 11.88 2.88 -7.63
N ILE A 68 12.51 4.05 -7.81
CA ILE A 68 12.45 4.79 -9.08
C ILE A 68 13.80 5.50 -9.30
N ASP A 69 14.40 5.20 -10.46
CA ASP A 69 15.51 5.87 -11.18
C ASP A 69 16.98 5.64 -10.75
N ASP A 70 17.62 4.66 -11.38
CA ASP A 70 18.86 4.86 -12.17
C ASP A 70 19.06 3.68 -13.15
N ASP A 71 18.15 3.52 -14.11
CA ASP A 71 18.39 2.73 -15.33
C ASP A 71 18.88 3.67 -16.41
N SER A 72 20.18 3.67 -16.70
CA SER A 72 20.75 4.06 -18.00
C SER A 72 22.26 3.80 -18.06
N SER A 73 22.64 2.83 -18.88
CA SER A 73 23.94 2.65 -19.56
C SER A 73 24.93 1.64 -18.98
N ARG A 74 25.04 0.47 -19.65
CA ARG A 74 26.26 -0.18 -20.22
C ARG A 74 26.09 -1.70 -20.16
N ASP A 75 25.57 -2.31 -21.23
CA ASP A 75 26.41 -2.99 -22.25
C ASP A 75 26.98 -4.33 -21.73
N ASP A 76 26.10 -5.31 -21.50
CA ASP A 76 26.45 -6.69 -21.15
C ASP A 76 26.94 -7.47 -22.39
N GLY A 77 28.22 -7.29 -22.71
CA GLY A 77 28.92 -8.13 -23.68
C GLY A 77 29.28 -9.50 -23.09
N LEU A 78 28.42 -10.51 -23.27
CA LEU A 78 28.82 -11.92 -23.18
C LEU A 78 28.69 -12.62 -24.55
N PRO A 79 29.77 -13.23 -25.09
CA PRO A 79 29.75 -13.88 -26.40
C PRO A 79 28.94 -15.18 -26.34
N LYS A 80 27.91 -15.26 -27.21
CA LYS A 80 27.14 -16.47 -27.47
C LYS A 80 28.01 -17.48 -28.23
N GLN A 81 28.55 -18.47 -27.51
CA GLN A 81 28.95 -19.73 -28.11
C GLN A 81 27.70 -20.44 -28.65
N ASN A 82 27.59 -20.58 -29.97
CA ASN A 82 26.86 -21.71 -30.54
C ASN A 82 27.31 -22.04 -31.97
N SER A 83 27.38 -23.35 -32.24
CA SER A 83 27.30 -24.04 -33.55
C SER A 83 28.38 -23.74 -34.61
N VAL A 84 29.33 -24.65 -34.85
CA VAL A 84 29.23 -25.79 -35.80
C VAL A 84 29.34 -25.35 -37.27
N VAL A 85 30.38 -25.83 -37.97
CA VAL A 85 30.55 -26.21 -39.40
C VAL A 85 32.07 -26.10 -39.66
N LYS A 86 32.90 -27.13 -39.48
CA LYS A 86 33.07 -28.35 -40.31
C LYS A 86 33.02 -28.07 -41.82
N GLU A 87 34.14 -27.69 -42.42
CA GLU A 87 34.55 -28.02 -43.80
C GLU A 87 35.97 -27.44 -43.96
N LYS A 88 37.06 -28.23 -43.94
CA LYS A 88 37.60 -29.02 -45.04
C LYS A 88 38.13 -28.16 -46.19
N ASP A 89 39.36 -28.50 -46.58
CA ASP A 89 40.04 -28.20 -47.84
C ASP A 89 40.77 -26.86 -48.01
N ARG A 90 42.08 -27.01 -48.30
CA ARG A 90 42.95 -26.18 -49.16
C ARG A 90 43.29 -24.79 -48.60
N VAL A 91 44.55 -24.46 -48.36
CA VAL A 91 45.77 -24.66 -49.17
C VAL A 91 47.02 -24.59 -48.30
#